data_AF-A0A846E713-F1
#
_entry.id   AF-A0A846E713-F1
#
_cell.length_a   1.000
_cell.length_b   1.000
_cell.length_c   1.000
_cell.angle_alpha   90.00
_cell.angle_beta   90.00
_cell.angle_gamma   90.00
#
_symmetry.space_group_name_H-M   'P 1'
#
loop_
_entity.id
_entity.type
_entity.pdbx_description
1 polymer ?
#
loop_
_entity_poly.entity_id
_entity_poly.type
_entity_poly.pdbx_seq_one_letter_code
_entity_poly.pdbx_strand_id
1 'polypeptide(L)'
;MNWWVVENLVLLVPQGAEYQAVCRGLKQHPGTVPFVLPIPVGVNAVQRYLQTWKQLPKQVYVLGLCGSLNPEYQVGEVVLYQKCLYVQGELHKQDCHPGLTATLQTQLNSK
;
A
#
# COMPACT_ATOMS: atom_id res chain seq x y z
N MET A 1 -21.44 4.82 13.11
CA MET A 1 -21.75 4.22 11.79
C MET A 1 -20.75 3.11 11.56
N ASN A 2 -21.12 1.88 11.92
CA ASN A 2 -20.23 0.72 11.91
C ASN A 2 -20.33 0.06 10.53
N TRP A 3 -19.51 0.52 9.59
CA TRP A 3 -19.32 -0.16 8.31
C TRP A 3 -18.29 -1.25 8.52
N TRP A 4 -18.77 -2.43 8.91
CA TRP A 4 -17.99 -3.64 9.02
C TRP A 4 -17.24 -3.86 7.72
N VAL A 5 -15.96 -4.22 7.82
CA VAL A 5 -15.08 -4.54 6.70
C VAL A 5 -15.69 -5.74 5.96
N VAL A 6 -16.49 -5.47 4.93
CA VAL A 6 -17.00 -6.50 3.99
C VAL A 6 -15.93 -6.82 2.92
N GLU A 7 -14.71 -6.31 3.06
CA GLU A 7 -13.70 -6.47 2.02
C GLU A 7 -12.51 -7.29 2.48
N ASN A 8 -12.24 -8.39 1.77
CA ASN A 8 -11.07 -9.22 1.97
C ASN A 8 -9.75 -8.48 1.65
N LEU A 9 -9.82 -7.29 1.02
CA LEU A 9 -8.71 -6.50 0.51
C LEU A 9 -8.84 -5.05 0.98
N VAL A 10 -7.76 -4.48 1.51
CA VAL A 10 -7.67 -3.08 1.93
C VAL A 10 -6.50 -2.40 1.23
N LEU A 11 -6.72 -1.18 0.73
CA LEU A 11 -5.65 -0.29 0.25
C LEU A 11 -5.27 0.68 1.35
N LEU A 12 -4.03 0.60 1.85
CA LEU A 12 -3.44 1.59 2.73
C LEU A 12 -2.72 2.65 1.91
N VAL A 13 -3.02 3.92 2.15
CA VAL A 13 -2.42 5.04 1.40
C VAL A 13 -2.04 6.15 2.36
N PRO A 14 -0.83 6.75 2.29
CA PRO A 14 -0.50 7.93 3.08
C PRO A 14 -1.58 9.01 2.97
N GLN A 15 -2.00 9.52 4.13
CA GLN A 15 -2.98 10.60 4.21
C GLN A 15 -2.47 11.85 3.49
N GLY A 16 -3.37 12.56 2.80
CA GLY A 16 -3.04 13.77 2.05
C GLY A 16 -3.19 13.60 0.55
N ALA A 17 -2.20 14.08 -0.21
CA ALA A 17 -2.28 14.17 -1.66
C ALA A 17 -2.35 12.78 -2.33
N GLU A 18 -1.61 11.80 -1.82
CA GLU A 18 -1.59 10.42 -2.30
C GLU A 18 -2.98 9.77 -2.16
N TYR A 19 -3.57 9.85 -0.95
CA TYR A 19 -4.92 9.36 -0.70
C TYR A 19 -5.94 9.99 -1.66
N GLN A 20 -5.90 11.31 -1.82
CA GLN A 20 -6.81 12.01 -2.74
C GLN A 20 -6.61 11.58 -4.20
N ALA A 21 -5.36 11.37 -4.64
CA ALA A 21 -5.06 10.90 -5.99
C ALA A 21 -5.62 9.50 -6.25
N VAL A 22 -5.43 8.57 -5.31
CA VAL A 22 -5.98 7.21 -5.39
C VAL A 22 -7.51 7.26 -5.46
N CYS A 23 -8.16 8.00 -4.55
CA CYS A 23 -9.61 8.12 -4.56
C CYS A 23 -10.14 8.76 -5.86
N ARG A 24 -9.44 9.75 -6.43
CA ARG A 24 -9.82 10.33 -7.73
C ARG A 24 -9.73 9.31 -8.87
N GLY A 25 -8.65 8.53 -8.93
CA GLY A 25 -8.47 7.50 -9.96
C GLY A 25 -9.50 6.37 -9.87
N LEU A 26 -9.82 5.92 -8.65
CA LEU A 26 -10.83 4.88 -8.43
C LEU A 26 -12.25 5.35 -8.79
N LYS A 27 -12.59 6.63 -8.56
CA LYS A 27 -13.89 7.19 -8.96
C LYS A 27 -14.13 7.13 -10.47
N GLN A 28 -13.08 7.12 -11.28
CA GLN A 28 -13.19 6.98 -12.74
C GLN A 28 -13.54 5.55 -13.17
N HIS A 29 -13.46 4.58 -12.26
CA HIS A 29 -13.72 3.15 -12.50
C HIS A 29 -14.70 2.62 -11.45
N PRO A 30 -16.00 2.98 -11.54
CA PRO A 30 -17.01 2.77 -10.49
C PRO A 30 -17.45 1.31 -10.29
N GLY A 31 -16.65 0.34 -10.73
CA GLY A 31 -16.87 -1.09 -10.44
C GLY A 31 -16.59 -1.41 -8.96
N THR A 32 -15.91 -2.52 -8.68
CA THR A 32 -15.52 -2.88 -7.32
C THR A 32 -14.42 -1.94 -6.84
N VAL A 33 -14.79 -0.83 -6.19
CA VAL A 33 -13.85 0.11 -5.59
C VAL A 33 -13.35 -0.50 -4.28
N PRO A 34 -12.07 -0.85 -4.17
CA PRO A 34 -11.54 -1.44 -2.94
C PRO A 34 -11.60 -0.43 -1.79
N PHE A 35 -11.72 -0.93 -0.57
CA PHE A 35 -11.73 -0.10 0.63
C PHE A 35 -10.38 0.59 0.85
N VAL A 36 -10.35 1.92 0.70
CA VAL A 36 -9.15 2.73 0.84
C VAL A 36 -9.10 3.37 2.23
N LEU A 37 -8.08 3.02 3.01
CA LEU A 37 -7.81 3.59 4.31
C LEU A 37 -6.61 4.53 4.27
N PRO A 38 -6.77 5.80 4.69
CA PRO A 38 -5.64 6.69 4.87
C PRO A 38 -4.81 6.25 6.08
N ILE A 39 -3.49 6.20 5.94
CA ILE A 39 -2.55 5.96 7.04
C ILE A 39 -1.76 7.23 7.37
N PRO A 40 -1.40 7.46 8.64
CA PRO A 40 -0.59 8.61 9.00
C PRO A 40 0.82 8.52 8.39
N VAL A 41 1.46 9.68 8.22
CA VAL A 41 2.83 9.73 7.68
C VAL A 41 3.83 9.40 8.78
N GLY A 42 4.79 8.53 8.45
CA GLY A 42 5.90 8.15 9.33
C GLY A 42 5.67 6.83 10.08
N VAL A 43 6.72 6.00 10.16
CA VAL A 43 6.65 4.62 10.66
C VAL A 43 6.07 4.51 12.07
N ASN A 44 6.45 5.42 12.98
CA ASN A 44 5.97 5.41 14.36
C ASN A 44 4.46 5.70 14.46
N ALA A 45 3.95 6.62 13.64
CA ALA A 45 2.54 6.95 13.62
C ALA A 45 1.73 5.81 13.00
N VAL A 46 2.23 5.21 11.91
CA VAL A 46 1.62 4.02 11.29
C VAL A 46 1.57 2.87 12.29
N GLN A 47 2.65 2.59 13.01
CA GLN A 47 2.70 1.52 13.99
C GLN A 47 1.63 1.69 15.08
N ARG A 48 1.52 2.90 15.67
CA ARG A 48 0.48 3.19 16.66
C ARG A 48 -0.92 3.04 16.08
N TYR A 49 -1.13 3.49 14.85
CA TYR A 49 -2.41 3.35 14.15
C TYR A 49 -2.78 1.88 13.93
N LEU A 50 -1.85 1.05 13.44
CA LEU A 50 -2.09 -0.37 13.21
C LEU A 50 -2.34 -1.13 14.53
N GLN A 51 -1.73 -0.71 15.64
CA GLN A 51 -1.99 -1.27 16.96
C GLN A 51 -3.43 -1.05 17.45
N THR A 52 -4.17 -0.06 16.90
CA THR A 52 -5.58 0.14 17.27
C THR A 52 -6.53 -0.81 16.54
N TRP A 53 -6.04 -1.61 15.60
CA TRP A 53 -6.87 -2.49 14.79
C TRP A 53 -7.29 -3.73 15.60
N LYS A 54 -8.60 -3.94 15.71
CA LYS A 54 -9.17 -5.12 16.41
C LYS A 54 -9.28 -6.36 15.52
N GLN A 55 -9.30 -6.15 14.20
CA GLN A 55 -9.41 -7.20 13.19
C GLN A 55 -8.44 -6.85 12.06
N LEU A 56 -7.75 -7.87 11.55
CA LEU A 56 -6.83 -7.71 10.44
C LEU A 56 -7.54 -8.08 9.12
N PRO A 57 -7.38 -7.28 8.06
CA PRO A 57 -7.83 -7.66 6.73
C PRO A 57 -7.02 -8.86 6.22
N LYS A 58 -7.60 -9.63 5.30
CA LYS A 58 -6.92 -10.80 4.72
C LYS A 58 -5.82 -10.41 3.74
N GLN A 59 -6.02 -9.30 3.02
CA GLN A 59 -5.07 -8.79 2.04
C GLN A 59 -4.93 -7.28 2.23
N VAL A 60 -3.67 -6.83 2.21
CA VAL A 60 -3.33 -5.41 2.30
C VAL A 60 -2.40 -5.07 1.17
N TYR A 61 -2.72 -3.98 0.48
CA TYR A 61 -1.79 -3.31 -0.42
C TYR A 61 -1.46 -1.95 0.17
N VAL A 62 -0.18 -1.59 0.14
CA VAL A 62 0.27 -0.25 0.50
C VAL A 62 0.62 0.47 -0.79
N LEU A 63 -0.04 1.59 -1.05
CA LEU A 63 0.26 2.47 -2.18
C LEU A 63 0.86 3.75 -1.64
N GLY A 64 1.90 4.23 -2.30
CA GLY A 64 2.56 5.48 -1.94
C GLY A 64 3.57 5.87 -2.99
N LEU A 65 4.27 6.97 -2.72
CA LEU A 65 5.37 7.44 -3.53
C LEU A 65 6.69 7.08 -2.86
N CYS A 66 7.74 6.90 -3.66
CA CYS A 66 9.08 6.67 -3.19
C CYS A 66 10.10 7.45 -4.03
N GLY A 67 11.25 7.73 -3.43
CA GLY A 67 12.43 8.16 -4.16
C GLY A 67 13.30 6.95 -4.50
N SER A 68 13.87 6.94 -5.70
CA SER A 68 14.82 5.89 -6.09
C SER A 68 16.21 6.15 -5.50
N LEU A 69 16.87 5.09 -5.09
CA LEU A 69 18.32 5.08 -4.80
C LEU A 69 19.14 4.49 -5.96
N ASN A 70 18.48 3.99 -7.01
CA ASN A 70 19.10 3.52 -8.25
C ASN A 70 18.80 4.53 -9.38
N PRO A 71 19.83 5.10 -10.06
CA PRO A 71 19.64 6.07 -11.13
C PRO A 71 18.89 5.54 -12.36
N GLU A 72 18.75 4.22 -12.50
CA GLU A 72 17.98 3.62 -13.59
C GLU A 72 16.48 3.94 -13.49
N TYR A 73 15.94 4.13 -12.28
CA TYR A 73 14.53 4.46 -12.11
C TYR A 73 14.26 5.96 -12.27
N GLN A 74 13.25 6.28 -13.07
CA GLN A 74 12.83 7.65 -13.37
C GLN A 74 11.58 8.06 -12.58
N VAL A 75 11.38 9.37 -12.45
CA VAL A 75 10.15 9.93 -11.89
C VAL A 75 8.95 9.48 -12.74
N GLY A 76 7.92 8.94 -12.08
CA GLY A 76 6.69 8.48 -12.72
C GLY A 76 6.66 6.98 -13.02
N GLU A 77 7.77 6.26 -12.83
CA GLU A 77 7.76 4.81 -12.95
C GLU A 77 7.02 4.13 -11.80
N VAL A 78 6.35 3.03 -12.14
CA VAL A 78 5.67 2.17 -11.17
C VAL A 78 6.66 1.13 -10.66
N VAL A 79 6.86 1.10 -9.34
CA VAL A 79 7.69 0.09 -8.68
C VAL A 79 6.84 -0.83 -7.83
N LEU A 80 7.12 -2.13 -7.92
CA LEU A 80 6.48 -3.15 -7.10
C LEU A 80 7.50 -3.72 -6.11
N TYR A 81 7.25 -3.53 -4.81
CA TYR A 81 8.14 -4.03 -3.79
C TYR A 81 7.89 -5.52 -3.54
N GLN A 82 8.96 -6.30 -3.65
CA GLN A 82 8.97 -7.69 -3.22
C GLN A 82 9.38 -7.81 -1.74
N LYS A 83 10.17 -6.84 -1.26
CA LYS A 83 10.87 -6.88 0.03
C LYS A 83 11.09 -5.45 0.51
N CYS A 84 10.98 -5.24 1.82
CA CYS A 84 11.31 -3.97 2.48
C CYS A 84 12.50 -4.18 3.41
N LEU A 85 13.37 -3.17 3.48
CA LEU A 85 14.51 -3.12 4.39
C LEU A 85 14.27 -2.02 5.42
N TYR A 86 14.60 -2.28 6.69
CA TYR A 86 14.55 -1.25 7.74
C TYR A 86 15.70 -1.46 8.74
N VAL A 87 16.14 -0.38 9.39
CA VAL A 87 17.23 -0.43 10.37
C VAL A 87 16.68 -0.14 11.76
N GLN A 88 16.91 -1.05 12.70
CA GLN A 88 16.60 -0.86 14.12
C GLN A 88 17.73 -1.46 14.97
N GLY A 89 18.85 -0.74 15.04
CA GLY A 89 20.12 -1.28 15.57
C GLY A 89 20.84 -2.17 14.57
N GLU A 90 20.11 -3.09 13.93
CA GLU A 90 20.57 -3.95 12.84
C GLU A 90 19.70 -3.80 11.58
N LEU A 91 20.20 -4.29 10.44
CA LEU A 91 19.46 -4.32 9.19
C LEU A 91 18.47 -5.49 9.20
N HIS A 92 17.18 -5.16 9.14
CA HIS A 92 16.10 -6.11 9.01
C HIS A 92 15.53 -6.12 7.60
N LYS A 93 14.97 -7.27 7.23
CA LYS A 93 14.35 -7.51 5.94
C LYS A 93 12.99 -8.16 6.16
N GLN A 94 11.99 -7.63 5.46
CA GLN A 94 10.64 -8.17 5.47
C GLN A 94 10.21 -8.44 4.02
N ASP A 95 9.91 -9.70 3.71
CA ASP A 95 9.35 -10.05 2.40
C ASP A 95 7.84 -9.71 2.35
N CYS A 96 7.38 -9.27 1.18
CA CYS A 96 5.97 -9.14 0.85
C CYS A 96 5.38 -10.52 0.52
N HIS A 97 4.05 -10.65 0.58
CA HIS A 97 3.39 -11.92 0.29
C HIS A 97 3.58 -12.32 -1.18
N PRO A 98 4.28 -13.43 -1.50
CA PRO A 98 4.75 -13.72 -2.86
C PRO A 98 3.60 -13.89 -3.86
N GLY A 99 2.50 -14.52 -3.45
CA GLY A 99 1.33 -14.70 -4.32
C GLY A 99 0.61 -13.39 -4.66
N LEU A 100 0.59 -12.41 -3.74
CA LEU A 100 -0.03 -11.11 -3.99
C LEU A 100 0.85 -10.29 -4.92
N THR A 101 2.17 -10.29 -4.66
CA THR A 101 3.16 -9.61 -5.49
C THR A 101 3.16 -10.17 -6.92
N ALA A 102 3.15 -11.49 -7.10
CA ALA A 102 3.10 -12.11 -8.44
C ALA A 102 1.81 -11.77 -9.21
N THR A 103 0.67 -11.72 -8.49
CA THR A 103 -0.61 -11.33 -9.09
C THR A 103 -0.57 -9.88 -9.57
N LEU A 104 -0.08 -8.94 -8.75
CA LEU A 104 0.07 -7.54 -9.16
C LEU A 104 1.05 -7.37 -10.32
N GLN A 105 2.18 -8.07 -10.30
CA GLN A 105 3.17 -7.98 -11.38
C GLN A 105 2.55 -8.38 -12.72
N THR A 106 1.79 -9.47 -12.75
CA THR A 106 1.08 -9.93 -13.95
C THR A 106 0.12 -8.87 -14.47
N GLN A 107 -0.68 -8.26 -13.57
CA GLN A 107 -1.67 -7.23 -13.93
C GLN A 107 -1.04 -5.92 -14.40
N LEU A 108 0.11 -5.54 -13.85
CA LEU A 108 0.84 -4.33 -14.27
C LEU A 108 1.50 -4.53 -15.65
N ASN A 109 1.97 -5.74 -15.95
CA ASN A 109 2.60 -6.06 -17.23
C ASN A 109 1.61 -6.34 -18.37
N SER A 110 0.33 -6.56 -18.06
CA SER A 110 -0.73 -6.79 -19.05
C SER A 110 -1.35 -5.51 -19.62
N LYS A 111 -0.85 -4.34 -19.22
CA LYS A 111 -1.24 -3.03 -19.75
C LYS A 111 -0.24 -2.56 -20.79
#